data_AF-A0A0F7FH85-F1
#
_entry.id   AF-A0A0F7FH85-F1
#
_cell.length_a   1.000
_cell.length_b   1.000
_cell.length_c   1.000
_cell.angle_alpha   90.00
_cell.angle_beta   90.00
_cell.angle_gamma   90.00
#
_symmetry.space_group_name_H-M   'P 1'
#
loop_
_entity.id
_entity.type
_entity.pdbx_description
1 polymer ?
#
loop_
_entity_poly.entity_id
_entity_poly.type
_entity_poly.pdbx_seq_one_letter_code
_entity_poly.pdbx_strand_id
1 'polypeptide(L)'
;MLRKEQEGTPHSTSLGSRGVPREAVVALLSLILQERIDEIKPSYSSELGYHYPDILRVAVRYKVQDSELLEELARMGVVEREYQEQAILCPKCRSHMVAPKLKCPQCGSERLIKTIAVSHVKCGTVNVVEKIEGSACKKCGEPLSKDNVVLLGIMYNCSECGARFEVPHPLFKCRACGALFDHRDAIVLPVYAYKVRKDGIQQALKSLMMMEVKSVAEKMGLTAKLSQAVPGRTGFTHRVDILVTDGKKNISFDIVPESPESMSEVLASVAKAQDMRDDHVVLAPSGLISKLGSQTSNVEGYTSIEDLKTKVAKKLEKLK
;
A
#
# COMPACT_ATOMS: atom_id res chain seq x y z
N MET A 1 33.42 -12.35 -18.26
CA MET A 1 32.60 -11.15 -18.56
C MET A 1 31.15 -11.46 -18.24
N LEU A 2 30.75 -11.24 -16.99
CA LEU A 2 29.37 -11.40 -16.51
C LEU A 2 28.66 -10.05 -16.68
N ARG A 3 27.61 -10.01 -17.50
CA ARG A 3 26.75 -8.83 -17.67
C ARG A 3 25.59 -8.91 -16.69
N LYS A 4 25.46 -7.82 -15.94
CA LYS A 4 24.48 -7.45 -14.92
C LYS A 4 23.04 -7.81 -15.29
N GLU A 5 22.34 -8.35 -14.29
CA GLU A 5 20.89 -8.40 -14.19
C GLU A 5 20.35 -6.97 -14.20
N GLN A 6 19.38 -6.71 -15.08
CA GLN A 6 18.57 -5.50 -15.06
C GLN A 6 17.31 -5.82 -14.26
N GLU A 7 17.21 -5.21 -13.08
CA GLU A 7 15.96 -5.10 -12.33
C GLU A 7 14.96 -4.27 -13.17
N GLY A 8 14.02 -4.96 -13.80
CA GLY A 8 12.90 -4.34 -14.49
C GLY A 8 11.84 -3.89 -13.48
N THR A 9 11.80 -2.60 -13.18
CA THR A 9 10.66 -1.93 -12.56
C THR A 9 9.38 -2.16 -13.38
N PRO A 10 8.23 -2.55 -12.78
CA PRO A 10 6.97 -2.43 -13.47
C PRO A 10 6.45 -1.00 -13.31
N HIS A 11 6.40 -0.32 -14.44
CA HIS A 11 5.85 1.00 -14.65
C HIS A 11 4.48 1.18 -13.97
N SER A 12 4.43 2.22 -13.13
CA SER A 12 3.26 3.03 -12.85
C SER A 12 2.63 3.55 -14.15
N THR A 13 1.30 3.59 -14.22
CA THR A 13 0.53 4.44 -15.18
C THR A 13 -0.93 4.45 -14.72
N SER A 14 -1.31 5.49 -13.96
CA SER A 14 -1.91 6.74 -14.47
C SER A 14 -3.43 6.62 -14.76
N LEU A 15 -4.23 6.51 -13.70
CA LEU A 15 -5.38 7.41 -13.58
C LEU A 15 -4.81 8.74 -13.09
N GLY A 16 -5.22 9.86 -13.70
CA GLY A 16 -4.57 11.17 -13.53
C GLY A 16 -4.15 11.45 -12.09
N SER A 17 -2.83 11.52 -11.85
CA SER A 17 -2.25 11.69 -10.53
C SER A 17 -2.57 13.06 -9.98
N ARG A 18 -3.77 13.22 -9.41
CA ARG A 18 -3.89 14.07 -8.23
C ARG A 18 -3.11 13.32 -7.16
N GLY A 19 -1.94 13.83 -6.78
CA GLY A 19 -1.20 13.28 -5.66
C GLY A 19 -2.12 13.16 -4.45
N VAL A 20 -1.88 12.17 -3.60
CA VAL A 20 -2.65 11.98 -2.37
C VAL A 20 -2.61 13.29 -1.57
N PRO A 21 -3.77 13.92 -1.27
CA PRO A 21 -3.79 15.17 -0.51
C PRO A 21 -3.13 14.97 0.84
N ARG A 22 -2.35 15.96 1.27
CA ARG A 22 -1.63 15.88 2.53
C ARG A 22 -2.56 15.75 3.73
N GLU A 23 -3.73 16.38 3.65
CA GLU A 23 -4.80 16.30 4.63
C GLU A 23 -5.33 14.86 4.77
N ALA A 24 -5.33 14.08 3.68
CA ALA A 24 -5.72 12.67 3.71
C ALA A 24 -4.70 11.83 4.48
N VAL A 25 -3.40 12.06 4.25
CA VAL A 25 -2.31 11.41 5.00
C VAL A 25 -2.39 11.74 6.49
N VAL A 26 -2.53 13.03 6.83
CA VAL A 26 -2.66 13.49 8.23
C VAL A 26 -3.89 12.85 8.90
N ALA A 27 -5.03 12.82 8.19
CA ALA A 27 -6.25 12.21 8.71
C ALA A 27 -6.09 10.70 8.94
N LEU A 28 -5.40 10.00 8.04
CA LEU A 28 -5.16 8.56 8.21
C LEU A 28 -4.16 8.28 9.35
N LEU A 29 -3.08 9.04 9.47
CA LEU A 29 -2.16 8.92 10.62
C LEU A 29 -2.89 9.15 11.95
N SER A 30 -3.76 10.16 11.99
CA SER A 30 -4.59 10.44 13.17
C SER A 30 -5.53 9.28 13.50
N LEU A 31 -6.15 8.68 12.48
CA LEU A 31 -7.03 7.53 12.64
C LEU A 31 -6.26 6.32 13.20
N ILE A 32 -5.11 5.99 12.61
CA ILE A 32 -4.25 4.88 13.04
C ILE A 32 -3.89 5.02 14.53
N LEU A 33 -3.53 6.23 14.96
CA LEU A 33 -3.17 6.50 16.36
C LEU A 33 -4.37 6.43 17.31
N GLN A 34 -5.51 7.02 16.93
CA GLN A 34 -6.71 7.08 17.77
C GLN A 34 -7.32 5.69 17.98
N GLU A 35 -7.40 4.90 16.91
CA GLU A 35 -8.00 3.57 16.94
C GLU A 35 -6.99 2.46 17.24
N ARG A 36 -5.70 2.81 17.41
CA ARG A 36 -4.61 1.87 17.67
C ARG A 36 -4.55 0.74 16.64
N ILE A 37 -4.63 1.12 15.37
CA ILE A 37 -4.59 0.19 14.25
C ILE A 37 -3.15 -0.28 14.09
N ASP A 38 -2.91 -1.58 14.31
CA ASP A 38 -1.58 -2.19 14.13
C ASP A 38 -1.42 -2.83 12.73
N GLU A 39 -2.53 -3.14 12.06
CA GLU A 39 -2.55 -3.79 10.76
C GLU A 39 -3.81 -3.38 10.00
N ILE A 40 -3.70 -3.12 8.70
CA ILE A 40 -4.80 -2.74 7.80
C ILE A 40 -4.94 -3.83 6.75
N LYS A 41 -6.07 -4.55 6.76
CA LYS A 41 -6.29 -5.73 5.91
C LYS A 41 -7.19 -5.43 4.71
N PRO A 42 -6.92 -6.06 3.55
CA PRO A 42 -7.83 -6.00 2.42
C PRO A 42 -9.09 -6.82 2.72
N SER A 43 -10.20 -6.39 2.14
CA SER A 43 -11.46 -7.14 2.05
C SER A 43 -11.94 -7.11 0.61
N TYR A 44 -12.71 -8.11 0.20
CA TYR A 44 -13.29 -8.17 -1.14
C TYR A 44 -14.82 -8.07 -1.08
N SER A 45 -15.40 -7.22 -1.92
CA SER A 45 -16.84 -7.19 -2.20
C SER A 45 -17.10 -7.19 -3.70
N SER A 46 -18.29 -7.62 -4.11
CA SER A 46 -18.62 -7.66 -5.54
C SER A 46 -18.77 -6.26 -6.14
N GLU A 47 -19.15 -5.29 -5.31
CA GLU A 47 -19.42 -3.90 -5.63
C GLU A 47 -18.13 -3.08 -5.76
N LEU A 48 -17.24 -3.19 -4.76
CA LEU A 48 -16.02 -2.36 -4.69
C LEU A 48 -14.76 -3.09 -5.17
N GLY A 49 -14.80 -4.42 -5.24
CA GLY A 49 -13.60 -5.23 -5.40
C GLY A 49 -12.78 -5.27 -4.12
N TYR A 50 -11.46 -5.35 -4.25
CA TYR A 50 -10.56 -5.23 -3.10
C TYR A 50 -10.57 -3.80 -2.58
N HIS A 51 -10.78 -3.66 -1.28
CA HIS A 51 -10.84 -2.40 -0.56
C HIS A 51 -10.36 -2.59 0.88
N TYR A 52 -10.14 -1.49 1.61
CA TYR A 52 -9.61 -1.49 2.97
C TYR A 52 -10.62 -0.86 3.94
N PRO A 53 -11.48 -1.68 4.59
CA PRO A 53 -12.60 -1.19 5.39
C PRO A 53 -12.20 -0.19 6.49
N ASP A 54 -11.09 -0.45 7.19
CA ASP A 54 -10.63 0.36 8.32
C ASP A 54 -10.39 1.83 7.95
N ILE A 55 -9.94 2.07 6.71
CA ILE A 55 -9.55 3.40 6.22
C ILE A 55 -10.52 3.98 5.19
N LEU A 56 -11.56 3.23 4.81
CA LEU A 56 -12.47 3.60 3.73
C LEU A 56 -13.12 4.97 3.95
N ARG A 57 -13.45 5.30 5.21
CA ARG A 57 -14.00 6.62 5.58
C ARG A 57 -13.07 7.78 5.24
N VAL A 58 -11.75 7.60 5.36
CA VAL A 58 -10.74 8.63 5.04
C VAL A 58 -10.61 8.74 3.53
N ALA A 59 -10.45 7.60 2.86
CA ALA A 59 -10.34 7.54 1.40
C ALA A 59 -11.53 8.23 0.70
N VAL A 60 -12.76 7.91 1.11
CA VAL A 60 -14.00 8.52 0.59
C VAL A 60 -14.05 10.02 0.88
N ARG A 61 -13.74 10.44 2.12
CA ARG A 61 -13.77 11.87 2.51
C ARG A 61 -12.86 12.73 1.63
N TYR A 62 -11.68 12.22 1.31
CA TYR A 62 -10.68 12.93 0.52
C TYR A 62 -10.71 12.60 -0.98
N LYS A 63 -11.66 11.76 -1.42
CA LYS A 63 -11.85 11.35 -2.82
C LYS A 63 -10.57 10.75 -3.42
N VAL A 64 -9.88 9.92 -2.65
CA VAL A 64 -8.71 9.15 -3.08
C VAL A 64 -9.01 7.66 -3.01
N GLN A 65 -8.31 6.86 -3.81
CA GLN A 65 -8.36 5.41 -3.64
C GLN A 65 -7.70 5.03 -2.32
N ASP A 66 -8.27 4.06 -1.61
CA ASP A 66 -7.73 3.54 -0.35
C ASP A 66 -6.35 2.90 -0.55
N SER A 67 -6.17 2.14 -1.63
CA SER A 67 -4.88 1.58 -2.05
C SER A 67 -3.83 2.67 -2.32
N GLU A 68 -4.16 3.75 -3.03
CA GLU A 68 -3.23 4.87 -3.28
C GLU A 68 -2.78 5.54 -1.97
N LEU A 69 -3.69 5.69 -1.02
CA LEU A 69 -3.39 6.26 0.30
C LEU A 69 -2.47 5.34 1.12
N LEU A 70 -2.67 4.02 1.08
CA LEU A 70 -1.79 3.06 1.76
C LEU A 70 -0.42 2.97 1.10
N GLU A 71 -0.35 3.05 -0.22
CA GLU A 71 0.90 3.12 -0.97
C GLU A 71 1.71 4.38 -0.64
N GLU A 72 1.05 5.51 -0.38
CA GLU A 72 1.69 6.73 0.12
C GLU A 72 2.28 6.50 1.52
N LEU A 73 1.51 5.94 2.45
CA LEU A 73 2.00 5.62 3.80
C LEU A 73 3.17 4.63 3.75
N ALA A 74 3.13 3.66 2.84
CA ALA A 74 4.21 2.70 2.67
C ALA A 74 5.48 3.36 2.11
N ARG A 75 5.34 4.33 1.19
CA ARG A 75 6.47 5.15 0.70
C ARG A 75 7.06 6.03 1.79
N MET A 76 6.22 6.55 2.68
CA MET A 76 6.65 7.31 3.87
C MET A 76 7.23 6.41 4.96
N GLY A 77 7.18 5.09 4.79
CA GLY A 77 7.67 4.13 5.78
C GLY A 77 6.80 3.98 7.02
N VAL A 78 5.55 4.47 6.99
CA VAL A 78 4.56 4.34 8.07
C VAL A 78 4.04 2.91 8.15
N VAL A 79 3.93 2.23 7.02
CA VAL A 79 3.46 0.85 6.93
C VAL A 79 4.40 0.00 6.08
N GLU A 80 4.41 -1.30 6.34
CA GLU A 80 5.06 -2.31 5.53
C GLU A 80 4.03 -3.15 4.78
N ARG A 81 4.34 -3.48 3.53
CA ARG A 81 3.49 -4.34 2.70
C ARG A 81 3.71 -5.80 3.06
N GLU A 82 2.63 -6.54 3.25
CA GLU A 82 2.62 -7.99 3.39
C GLU A 82 1.71 -8.57 2.31
N TYR A 83 2.27 -9.38 1.40
CA TYR A 83 1.50 -9.99 0.32
C TYR A 83 0.44 -10.93 0.87
N GLN A 84 -0.80 -10.76 0.41
CA GLN A 84 -1.93 -11.62 0.77
C GLN A 84 -2.30 -12.52 -0.41
N GLU A 85 -2.61 -11.90 -1.56
CA GLU A 85 -3.09 -12.61 -2.74
C GLU A 85 -2.95 -11.75 -4.01
N GLN A 86 -3.54 -12.20 -5.12
CA GLN A 86 -3.55 -11.50 -6.39
C GLN A 86 -4.97 -11.23 -6.88
N ALA A 87 -5.19 -10.04 -7.42
CA ALA A 87 -6.42 -9.65 -8.10
C ALA A 87 -6.23 -9.73 -9.63
N ILE A 88 -7.23 -10.28 -10.32
CA ILE A 88 -7.29 -10.26 -11.79
C ILE A 88 -8.24 -9.14 -12.21
N LEU A 89 -7.75 -8.22 -13.03
CA LEU A 89 -8.52 -7.13 -13.61
C LEU A 89 -8.63 -7.27 -15.12
N CYS A 90 -9.72 -6.74 -15.67
CA CYS A 90 -9.92 -6.68 -17.11
C CYS A 90 -8.88 -5.76 -17.77
N PRO A 91 -8.16 -6.20 -18.82
CA PRO A 91 -7.20 -5.33 -19.51
C PRO A 91 -7.83 -4.14 -20.22
N LYS A 92 -9.11 -4.26 -20.62
CA LYS A 92 -9.81 -3.22 -21.38
C LYS A 92 -10.36 -2.07 -20.51
N CYS A 93 -10.93 -2.40 -19.35
CA CYS A 93 -11.59 -1.40 -18.48
C CYS A 93 -11.13 -1.41 -17.02
N ARG A 94 -10.13 -2.24 -16.67
CA ARG A 94 -9.59 -2.43 -15.32
C ARG A 94 -10.60 -2.88 -14.25
N SER A 95 -11.81 -3.27 -14.63
CA SER A 95 -12.82 -3.82 -13.72
C SER A 95 -12.37 -5.14 -13.09
N HIS A 96 -12.62 -5.31 -11.80
CA HIS A 96 -12.43 -6.55 -11.03
C HIS A 96 -13.53 -7.59 -11.26
N MET A 97 -14.67 -7.20 -11.85
CA MET A 97 -15.78 -8.11 -12.16
C MET A 97 -15.45 -9.09 -13.30
N VAL A 98 -14.55 -10.04 -13.05
CA VAL A 98 -14.04 -11.00 -14.01
C VAL A 98 -14.57 -12.38 -13.67
N ALA A 99 -15.27 -13.01 -14.63
CA ALA A 99 -15.78 -14.37 -14.47
C ALA A 99 -14.85 -15.36 -15.20
N PRO A 100 -14.38 -16.42 -14.53
CA PRO A 100 -13.66 -17.50 -15.20
C PRO A 100 -14.62 -18.29 -16.10
N LYS A 101 -14.08 -18.70 -17.25
CA LYS A 101 -14.70 -19.51 -18.30
C LYS A 101 -13.66 -20.52 -18.80
N LEU A 102 -14.15 -21.51 -19.53
CA LEU A 102 -13.33 -22.56 -20.15
C LEU A 102 -13.62 -22.55 -21.65
N LYS A 103 -12.60 -22.70 -22.48
CA LYS A 103 -12.72 -22.78 -23.93
C LYS A 103 -11.99 -23.97 -24.52
N CYS A 104 -12.47 -24.42 -25.67
CA CYS A 104 -11.83 -25.46 -26.46
C CYS A 104 -10.44 -25.00 -26.92
N PRO A 105 -9.37 -25.79 -26.68
CA PRO A 105 -8.03 -25.44 -27.15
C PRO A 105 -7.90 -25.49 -28.69
N GLN A 106 -8.79 -26.21 -29.38
CA GLN A 106 -8.75 -26.39 -30.83
C GLN A 106 -9.48 -25.27 -31.59
N CYS A 107 -10.71 -24.92 -31.18
CA CYS A 107 -11.53 -23.95 -31.91
C CYS A 107 -11.92 -22.69 -31.11
N GLY A 108 -11.57 -22.61 -29.82
CA GLY A 108 -11.90 -21.47 -28.96
C GLY A 108 -13.36 -21.43 -28.46
N SER A 109 -14.22 -22.39 -28.84
CA SER A 109 -15.61 -22.44 -28.38
C SER A 109 -15.73 -22.68 -26.87
N GLU A 110 -16.66 -21.99 -26.21
CA GLU A 110 -17.01 -22.18 -24.78
C GLU A 110 -17.98 -23.35 -24.58
N ARG A 111 -18.49 -23.97 -25.65
CA ARG A 111 -19.48 -25.05 -25.58
C ARG A 111 -18.80 -26.39 -25.29
N LEU A 112 -18.51 -26.60 -24.01
CA LEU A 112 -17.81 -27.77 -23.50
C LEU A 112 -18.74 -28.65 -22.65
N ILE A 113 -18.65 -29.96 -22.86
CA ILE A 113 -19.32 -30.99 -22.05
C ILE A 113 -18.26 -31.72 -21.26
N LYS A 114 -18.35 -31.67 -19.92
CA LYS A 114 -17.48 -32.42 -19.02
C LYS A 114 -17.97 -33.87 -18.94
N THR A 115 -17.06 -34.80 -19.15
CA THR A 115 -17.28 -36.25 -19.05
C THR A 115 -16.22 -36.88 -18.14
N ILE A 116 -16.57 -38.04 -17.61
CA ILE A 116 -15.78 -38.81 -16.65
C ILE A 116 -15.55 -40.19 -17.26
N ALA A 117 -14.29 -40.59 -17.35
CA ALA A 117 -13.91 -41.96 -17.70
C ALA A 117 -13.81 -42.79 -16.41
N VAL A 118 -14.56 -43.88 -16.34
CA VAL A 118 -14.58 -44.78 -15.18
C VAL A 118 -14.50 -46.23 -15.62
N SER A 119 -13.74 -47.07 -14.92
CA SER A 119 -13.72 -48.52 -15.11
C SER A 119 -14.71 -49.18 -14.15
N HIS A 120 -15.65 -49.98 -14.65
CA HIS A 120 -16.54 -50.76 -13.79
C HIS A 120 -15.76 -51.91 -13.13
N VAL A 121 -15.69 -51.93 -11.80
CA VAL A 121 -14.86 -52.87 -11.02
C VAL A 121 -15.18 -54.33 -11.38
N LYS A 122 -16.45 -54.67 -11.52
CA LYS A 122 -16.88 -56.06 -11.76
C LYS A 122 -16.47 -56.60 -13.14
N CYS A 123 -16.54 -55.79 -14.18
CA CYS A 123 -16.39 -56.25 -15.57
C CYS A 123 -15.20 -55.64 -16.34
N GLY A 124 -14.48 -54.72 -15.70
CA GLY A 124 -13.31 -54.01 -16.23
C GLY A 124 -13.59 -53.04 -17.38
N THR A 125 -14.86 -52.82 -17.75
CA THR A 125 -15.19 -51.98 -18.91
C THR A 125 -15.07 -50.50 -18.59
N VAL A 126 -14.41 -49.77 -19.48
CA VAL A 126 -14.34 -48.31 -19.42
C VAL A 126 -15.63 -47.69 -19.95
N ASN A 127 -16.26 -46.88 -19.11
CA ASN A 127 -17.45 -46.11 -19.41
C ASN A 127 -17.08 -44.63 -19.42
N VAL A 128 -17.50 -43.91 -20.46
CA VAL A 128 -17.43 -42.45 -20.53
C VAL A 128 -18.83 -41.91 -20.32
N VAL A 129 -19.03 -41.20 -19.22
CA VAL A 129 -20.34 -40.73 -18.74
C VAL A 129 -20.24 -39.27 -18.28
N GLU A 130 -21.32 -38.50 -18.38
CA GLU A 130 -21.34 -37.12 -17.86
C GLU A 130 -21.41 -37.10 -16.32
N LYS A 131 -22.10 -38.09 -15.75
CA LYS A 131 -22.20 -38.35 -14.31
C LYS A 131 -22.22 -39.85 -14.05
N ILE A 132 -21.66 -40.28 -12.92
CA ILE A 132 -21.65 -41.69 -12.53
C ILE A 132 -23.07 -42.13 -12.13
N GLU A 133 -23.71 -41.36 -11.25
CA GLU A 133 -25.05 -41.65 -10.75
C GLU A 133 -26.10 -41.59 -11.87
N GLY A 134 -26.87 -42.67 -12.01
CA GLY A 134 -27.88 -42.83 -13.06
C GLY A 134 -27.32 -43.30 -14.42
N SER A 135 -26.02 -43.57 -14.51
CA SER A 135 -25.42 -44.24 -15.66
C SER A 135 -25.34 -45.75 -15.44
N ALA A 136 -25.31 -46.53 -16.52
CA ALA A 136 -25.14 -47.98 -16.46
C ALA A 136 -23.88 -48.41 -17.22
N CYS A 137 -23.29 -49.52 -16.79
CA CYS A 137 -22.16 -50.12 -17.48
C CYS A 137 -22.59 -50.57 -18.89
N LYS A 138 -21.90 -50.08 -19.92
CA LYS A 138 -22.19 -50.41 -21.33
C LYS A 138 -22.03 -51.91 -21.66
N LYS A 139 -21.29 -52.66 -20.85
CA LYS A 139 -21.05 -54.11 -21.07
C LYS A 139 -22.04 -55.00 -20.33
N CYS A 140 -22.29 -54.75 -19.05
CA CYS A 140 -23.12 -55.63 -18.22
C CYS A 140 -24.48 -55.05 -17.83
N GLY A 141 -24.76 -53.79 -18.18
CA GLY A 141 -26.02 -53.11 -17.87
C GLY A 141 -26.20 -52.73 -16.39
N GLU A 142 -25.28 -53.14 -15.50
CA GLU A 142 -25.39 -52.81 -14.08
C GLU A 142 -25.25 -51.30 -13.84
N PRO A 143 -26.05 -50.71 -12.93
CA PRO A 143 -25.90 -49.32 -12.53
C PRO A 143 -24.50 -49.01 -12.02
N LEU A 144 -23.94 -47.88 -12.46
CA LEU A 144 -22.67 -47.37 -11.95
C LEU A 144 -22.92 -46.55 -10.68
N SER A 145 -22.05 -46.74 -9.68
CA SER A 145 -22.00 -45.99 -8.44
C SER A 145 -20.54 -45.68 -8.09
N LYS A 146 -20.30 -44.76 -7.15
CA LYS A 146 -18.94 -44.43 -6.72
C LYS A 146 -18.20 -45.63 -6.11
N ASP A 147 -18.94 -46.59 -5.55
CA ASP A 147 -18.38 -47.77 -4.86
C ASP A 147 -18.02 -48.91 -5.81
N ASN A 148 -18.62 -48.95 -7.01
CA ASN A 148 -18.39 -50.02 -7.98
C ASN A 148 -17.58 -49.58 -9.22
N VAL A 149 -17.03 -48.37 -9.21
CA VAL A 149 -16.18 -47.86 -10.30
C VAL A 149 -14.83 -47.34 -9.83
N VAL A 150 -13.82 -47.47 -10.69
CA VAL A 150 -12.51 -46.81 -10.55
C VAL A 150 -12.49 -45.60 -11.47
N LEU A 151 -12.23 -44.41 -10.91
CA LEU A 151 -12.07 -43.18 -11.69
C LEU A 151 -10.78 -43.25 -12.51
N LEU A 152 -10.88 -43.13 -13.83
CA LEU A 152 -9.72 -43.12 -14.73
C LEU A 152 -9.31 -41.71 -15.14
N GLY A 153 -10.26 -40.76 -15.22
CA GLY A 153 -9.95 -39.38 -15.57
C GLY A 153 -11.16 -38.53 -15.92
N ILE A 154 -10.92 -37.25 -16.18
CA ILE A 154 -11.91 -36.27 -16.62
C ILE A 154 -11.53 -35.83 -18.04
N MET A 155 -12.51 -35.79 -18.94
CA MET A 155 -12.34 -35.27 -20.29
C MET A 155 -13.40 -34.24 -20.62
N TYR A 156 -13.06 -33.31 -21.49
CA TYR A 156 -13.97 -32.33 -22.06
C TYR A 156 -14.18 -32.64 -23.53
N ASN A 157 -15.43 -32.57 -23.97
CA ASN A 157 -15.82 -32.69 -25.36
C ASN A 157 -16.36 -31.34 -25.84
N CYS A 158 -15.83 -30.83 -26.94
CA CYS A 158 -16.37 -29.62 -27.57
C CYS A 158 -17.54 -30.00 -28.48
N SER A 159 -18.73 -29.43 -28.24
CA SER A 159 -19.89 -29.68 -29.11
C SER A 159 -19.84 -28.92 -30.43
N GLU A 160 -18.91 -27.97 -30.58
CA GLU A 160 -18.75 -27.19 -31.82
C GLU A 160 -17.86 -27.90 -32.85
N CYS A 161 -16.68 -28.39 -32.44
CA CYS A 161 -15.70 -29.02 -33.35
C CYS A 161 -15.49 -30.52 -33.10
N GLY A 162 -16.14 -31.10 -32.08
CA GLY A 162 -16.00 -32.51 -31.72
C GLY A 162 -14.69 -32.90 -31.02
N ALA A 163 -13.77 -31.95 -30.80
CA ALA A 163 -12.50 -32.21 -30.14
C ALA A 163 -12.68 -32.74 -28.71
N ARG A 164 -11.81 -33.68 -28.32
CA ARG A 164 -11.73 -34.27 -26.98
C ARG A 164 -10.37 -33.99 -26.36
N PHE A 165 -10.35 -33.53 -25.11
CA PHE A 165 -9.12 -33.12 -24.43
C PHE A 165 -9.33 -33.13 -22.91
N GLU A 166 -8.26 -33.26 -22.13
CA GLU A 166 -8.33 -33.28 -20.67
C GLU A 166 -8.34 -31.89 -20.05
N VAL A 167 -7.58 -30.95 -20.65
CA VAL A 167 -7.37 -29.61 -20.10
C VAL A 167 -7.96 -28.54 -21.04
N PRO A 168 -9.12 -27.95 -20.71
CA PRO A 168 -9.62 -26.78 -21.42
C PRO A 168 -8.71 -25.58 -21.18
N HIS A 169 -8.63 -24.67 -22.15
CA HIS A 169 -7.91 -23.42 -21.95
C HIS A 169 -8.73 -22.46 -21.08
N PRO A 170 -8.10 -21.76 -20.11
CA PRO A 170 -8.79 -20.75 -19.33
C PRO A 170 -9.17 -19.56 -20.22
N LEU A 171 -10.31 -18.97 -19.92
CA LEU A 171 -10.81 -17.74 -20.53
C LEU A 171 -11.44 -16.90 -19.43
N PHE A 172 -11.33 -15.59 -19.54
CA PHE A 172 -11.96 -14.63 -18.63
C PHE A 172 -12.99 -13.80 -19.39
N LYS A 173 -14.15 -13.59 -18.78
CA LYS A 173 -15.18 -12.66 -19.28
C LYS A 173 -15.38 -11.52 -18.29
N CYS A 174 -15.11 -10.30 -18.72
CA CYS A 174 -15.43 -9.12 -17.94
C CYS A 174 -16.95 -8.89 -17.93
N ARG A 175 -17.57 -8.85 -16.75
CA ARG A 175 -19.00 -8.55 -16.61
C ARG A 175 -19.32 -7.07 -16.81
N ALA A 176 -18.35 -6.18 -16.62
CA ALA A 176 -18.56 -4.74 -16.77
C ALA A 176 -18.54 -4.28 -18.24
N CYS A 177 -17.62 -4.78 -19.07
CA CYS A 177 -17.49 -4.34 -20.47
C CYS A 177 -17.66 -5.44 -21.52
N GLY A 178 -17.89 -6.69 -21.09
CA GLY A 178 -18.08 -7.84 -21.99
C GLY A 178 -16.81 -8.40 -22.62
N ALA A 179 -15.63 -7.81 -22.38
CA ALA A 179 -14.37 -8.27 -22.96
C ALA A 179 -14.05 -9.72 -22.60
N LEU A 180 -13.52 -10.46 -23.57
CA LEU A 180 -12.96 -11.79 -23.42
C LEU A 180 -11.44 -11.70 -23.51
N PHE A 181 -10.73 -12.33 -22.58
CA PHE A 181 -9.26 -12.29 -22.49
C PHE A 181 -8.74 -13.54 -21.77
N ASP A 182 -7.47 -13.89 -21.93
CA ASP A 182 -6.86 -15.00 -21.19
C ASP A 182 -5.81 -14.52 -20.18
N HIS A 183 -5.12 -15.46 -19.53
CA HIS A 183 -4.13 -15.17 -18.49
C HIS A 183 -2.94 -14.35 -18.98
N ARG A 184 -2.63 -14.33 -20.29
CA ARG A 184 -1.55 -13.53 -20.86
C ARG A 184 -1.91 -12.06 -20.97
N ASP A 185 -3.18 -11.79 -21.20
CA ASP A 185 -3.72 -10.43 -21.34
C ASP A 185 -4.21 -9.87 -19.99
N ALA A 186 -4.46 -10.73 -19.01
CA ALA A 186 -5.01 -10.33 -17.71
C ALA A 186 -4.06 -9.36 -17.00
N ILE A 187 -4.62 -8.28 -16.44
CA ILE A 187 -3.89 -7.43 -15.50
C ILE A 187 -3.90 -8.17 -14.16
N VAL A 188 -2.73 -8.55 -13.66
CA VAL A 188 -2.56 -9.20 -12.35
C VAL A 188 -1.93 -8.18 -11.41
N LEU A 189 -2.64 -7.86 -10.33
CA LEU A 189 -2.13 -6.96 -9.30
C LEU A 189 -1.99 -7.70 -7.97
N PRO A 190 -0.89 -7.47 -7.22
CA PRO A 190 -0.79 -7.96 -5.86
C PRO A 190 -1.77 -7.21 -4.96
N VAL A 191 -2.34 -7.91 -4.00
CA VAL A 191 -3.15 -7.37 -2.91
C VAL A 191 -2.34 -7.52 -1.62
N TYR A 192 -2.16 -6.41 -0.91
CA TYR A 192 -1.34 -6.35 0.30
C TYR A 192 -2.21 -6.14 1.54
N ALA A 193 -1.81 -6.71 2.66
CA ALA A 193 -2.06 -6.14 3.97
C ALA A 193 -0.95 -5.14 4.31
N TYR A 194 -1.24 -4.20 5.20
CA TYR A 194 -0.29 -3.16 5.59
C TYR A 194 -0.08 -3.18 7.10
N LYS A 195 1.12 -3.55 7.53
CA LYS A 195 1.49 -3.57 8.95
C LYS A 195 2.02 -2.22 9.38
N VAL A 196 1.48 -1.66 10.46
CA VAL A 196 1.85 -0.33 10.94
C VAL A 196 3.20 -0.37 11.67
N ARG A 197 4.07 0.59 11.34
CA ARG A 197 5.36 0.80 11.97
C ARG A 197 5.32 2.02 12.90
N LYS A 198 5.55 1.79 14.19
CA LYS A 198 5.51 2.86 15.21
C LYS A 198 6.56 3.94 14.96
N ASP A 199 7.79 3.54 14.65
CA ASP A 199 8.88 4.43 14.25
C ASP A 199 8.56 5.16 12.94
N GLY A 200 7.92 4.46 12.00
CA GLY A 200 7.41 5.02 10.75
C GLY A 200 6.43 6.18 10.95
N ILE A 201 5.48 6.03 11.89
CA ILE A 201 4.54 7.12 12.25
C ILE A 201 5.31 8.35 12.75
N GLN A 202 6.29 8.16 13.63
CA GLN A 202 7.05 9.26 14.21
C GLN A 202 7.85 10.03 13.15
N GLN A 203 8.51 9.30 12.24
CA GLN A 203 9.22 9.90 11.11
C GLN A 203 8.28 10.66 10.18
N ALA A 204 7.09 10.10 9.90
CA ALA A 204 6.07 10.76 9.09
C ALA A 204 5.56 12.05 9.72
N LEU A 205 5.23 12.04 11.03
CA LEU A 205 4.80 13.23 11.77
C LEU A 205 5.89 14.31 11.75
N LYS A 206 7.15 13.93 11.99
CA LYS A 206 8.29 14.85 11.92
C LYS A 206 8.44 15.46 10.52
N SER A 207 8.39 14.65 9.47
CA SER A 207 8.46 15.12 8.07
C SER A 207 7.33 16.09 7.73
N LEU A 208 6.10 15.81 8.19
CA LEU A 208 4.97 16.74 8.04
C LEU A 208 5.23 18.07 8.77
N MET A 209 5.67 18.03 10.03
CA MET A 209 5.99 19.26 10.76
C MET A 209 7.10 20.05 10.05
N MET A 210 8.12 19.37 9.53
CA MET A 210 9.19 20.01 8.78
C MET A 210 8.69 20.75 7.54
N MET A 211 7.78 20.14 6.79
CA MET A 211 7.16 20.76 5.63
C MET A 211 6.30 21.98 6.00
N GLU A 212 5.65 21.99 7.17
CA GLU A 212 4.94 23.20 7.65
C GLU A 212 5.88 24.34 8.01
N VAL A 213 6.98 24.06 8.71
CA VAL A 213 8.01 25.07 9.02
C VAL A 213 8.56 25.67 7.72
N LYS A 214 8.88 24.82 6.74
CA LYS A 214 9.33 25.26 5.42
C LYS A 214 8.29 26.17 4.75
N SER A 215 7.03 25.75 4.72
CA SER A 215 5.91 26.51 4.13
C SER A 215 5.74 27.88 4.79
N VAL A 216 5.84 27.95 6.12
CA VAL A 216 5.80 29.22 6.87
C VAL A 216 6.96 30.13 6.47
N ALA A 217 8.19 29.60 6.44
CA ALA A 217 9.37 30.38 6.06
C ALA A 217 9.29 30.92 4.63
N GLU A 218 8.91 30.09 3.66
CA GLU A 218 8.80 30.48 2.26
C GLU A 218 7.71 31.55 2.05
N LYS A 219 6.57 31.45 2.75
CA LYS A 219 5.52 32.49 2.74
C LYS A 219 6.00 33.82 3.31
N MET A 220 7.00 33.80 4.19
CA MET A 220 7.64 35.01 4.74
C MET A 220 8.75 35.56 3.84
N GLY A 221 9.03 34.95 2.69
CA GLY A 221 10.10 35.34 1.76
C GLY A 221 11.48 34.83 2.14
N LEU A 222 11.57 33.87 3.07
CA LEU A 222 12.83 33.29 3.53
C LEU A 222 13.15 32.00 2.78
N THR A 223 14.44 31.65 2.70
CA THR A 223 14.87 30.36 2.16
C THR A 223 14.91 29.32 3.26
N ALA A 224 14.23 28.18 3.09
CA ALA A 224 14.25 27.07 4.03
C ALA A 224 14.79 25.79 3.38
N LYS A 225 15.86 25.24 3.96
CA LYS A 225 16.54 24.01 3.50
C LYS A 225 16.35 22.91 4.53
N LEU A 226 15.88 21.74 4.09
CA LEU A 226 15.63 20.58 4.95
C LEU A 226 16.90 19.73 5.14
N SER A 227 17.03 19.09 6.30
CA SER A 227 18.05 18.10 6.66
C SER A 227 19.48 18.53 6.35
N GLN A 228 19.87 19.71 6.83
CA GLN A 228 21.16 20.32 6.53
C GLN A 228 22.24 19.95 7.54
N ALA A 229 23.49 19.90 7.07
CA ALA A 229 24.67 19.81 7.90
C ALA A 229 25.24 21.22 8.13
N VAL A 230 25.43 21.62 9.39
CA VAL A 230 25.83 22.96 9.80
C VAL A 230 27.04 22.88 10.74
N PRO A 231 28.14 23.61 10.47
CA PRO A 231 29.31 23.61 11.33
C PRO A 231 29.08 24.38 12.63
N GLY A 232 29.44 23.78 13.75
CA GLY A 232 29.43 24.39 15.08
C GLY A 232 30.60 25.36 15.33
N ARG A 233 30.66 25.91 16.54
CA ARG A 233 31.73 26.78 17.03
C ARG A 233 33.03 25.99 17.20
N THR A 234 32.92 24.76 17.68
CA THR A 234 34.04 23.82 17.86
C THR A 234 34.58 23.22 16.57
N GLY A 235 33.91 23.44 15.44
CA GLY A 235 34.22 22.80 14.15
C GLY A 235 33.55 21.44 13.94
N PHE A 236 32.86 20.89 14.96
CA PHE A 236 32.01 19.72 14.78
C PHE A 236 30.81 20.06 13.89
N THR A 237 30.41 19.15 12.99
CA THR A 237 29.28 19.38 12.09
C THR A 237 28.03 18.73 12.65
N HIS A 238 26.99 19.53 12.85
CA HIS A 238 25.70 19.09 13.36
C HIS A 238 24.70 18.94 12.23
N ARG A 239 23.83 17.93 12.31
CA ARG A 239 22.65 17.86 11.43
C ARG A 239 21.49 18.59 12.10
N VAL A 240 20.80 19.42 11.34
CA VAL A 240 19.58 20.14 11.76
C VAL A 240 18.44 19.76 10.84
N ASP A 241 17.23 19.70 11.38
CA ASP A 241 16.07 19.33 10.58
C ASP A 241 15.78 20.40 9.53
N ILE A 242 15.87 21.69 9.90
CA ILE A 242 15.63 22.80 8.97
C ILE A 242 16.62 23.92 9.24
N LEU A 243 17.17 24.48 8.17
CA LEU A 243 17.91 25.74 8.19
C LEU A 243 17.12 26.79 7.42
N VAL A 244 16.75 27.88 8.09
CA VAL A 244 16.04 29.02 7.51
C VAL A 244 16.98 30.22 7.45
N THR A 245 17.00 30.94 6.34
CA THR A 245 17.90 32.08 6.11
C THR A 245 17.24 33.20 5.30
N ASP A 246 17.59 34.45 5.60
CA ASP A 246 17.32 35.64 4.79
C ASP A 246 18.49 35.97 3.82
N GLY A 247 19.54 35.14 3.82
CA GLY A 247 20.79 35.33 3.08
C GLY A 247 21.92 35.96 3.91
N LYS A 248 21.65 36.46 5.11
CA LYS A 248 22.65 37.06 6.02
C LYS A 248 22.68 36.35 7.37
N LYS A 249 21.53 36.17 7.98
CA LYS A 249 21.32 35.51 9.27
C LYS A 249 20.64 34.16 9.04
N ASN A 250 20.92 33.23 9.95
CA ASN A 250 20.29 31.91 9.91
C ASN A 250 19.56 31.63 11.23
N ILE A 251 18.48 30.87 11.16
CA ILE A 251 17.91 30.16 12.31
C ILE A 251 17.79 28.69 11.90
N SER A 252 18.29 27.82 12.76
CA SER A 252 18.15 26.38 12.59
C SER A 252 17.08 25.83 13.53
N PHE A 253 16.37 24.82 13.06
CA PHE A 253 15.31 24.16 13.81
C PHE A 253 15.55 22.67 13.87
N ASP A 254 15.29 22.11 15.04
CA ASP A 254 15.03 20.69 15.25
C ASP A 254 13.58 20.50 15.67
N ILE A 255 12.98 19.41 15.20
CA ILE A 255 11.62 19.03 15.52
C ILE A 255 11.64 17.67 16.18
N VAL A 256 11.10 17.61 17.39
CA VAL A 256 10.95 16.37 18.16
C VAL A 256 9.46 16.06 18.26
N PRO A 257 8.94 15.04 17.55
CA PRO A 257 7.56 14.58 17.71
C PRO A 257 7.34 13.89 19.06
N GLU A 258 6.08 13.68 19.45
CA GLU A 258 5.75 12.98 20.70
C GLU A 258 5.94 11.46 20.57
N SER A 259 6.87 10.93 21.35
CA SER A 259 7.30 9.53 21.41
C SER A 259 7.85 9.20 22.80
N PRO A 260 8.05 7.91 23.14
CA PRO A 260 8.75 7.53 24.37
C PRO A 260 10.18 8.12 24.47
N GLU A 261 10.83 8.37 23.33
CA GLU A 261 12.21 8.86 23.23
C GLU A 261 12.32 10.39 23.19
N SER A 262 11.21 11.13 23.11
CA SER A 262 11.23 12.59 22.89
C SER A 262 12.11 13.35 23.88
N MET A 263 12.12 12.96 25.16
CA MET A 263 12.95 13.65 26.16
C MET A 263 14.44 13.56 25.83
N SER A 264 14.91 12.38 25.42
CA SER A 264 16.30 12.16 25.04
C SER A 264 16.66 12.93 23.77
N GLU A 265 15.76 12.95 22.79
CA GLU A 265 15.93 13.73 21.56
C GLU A 265 16.00 15.24 21.83
N VAL A 266 15.12 15.78 22.69
CA VAL A 266 15.16 17.19 23.07
C VAL A 266 16.48 17.52 23.77
N LEU A 267 16.93 16.69 24.73
CA LEU A 267 18.18 16.93 25.44
C LEU A 267 19.39 16.93 24.50
N ALA A 268 19.44 15.99 23.54
CA ALA A 268 20.49 15.95 22.53
C ALA A 268 20.49 17.22 21.65
N SER A 269 19.31 17.69 21.27
CA SER A 269 19.14 18.90 20.46
C SER A 269 19.51 20.18 21.23
N VAL A 270 19.14 20.27 22.52
CA VAL A 270 19.55 21.36 23.41
C VAL A 270 21.06 21.38 23.62
N ALA A 271 21.70 20.22 23.79
CA ALA A 271 23.14 20.12 23.89
C ALA A 271 23.84 20.61 22.61
N LYS A 272 23.33 20.23 21.44
CA LYS A 272 23.79 20.76 20.14
C LYS A 272 23.70 22.28 20.08
N ALA A 273 22.61 22.88 20.57
CA ALA A 273 22.39 24.33 20.55
C ALA A 273 23.55 25.13 21.18
N GLN A 274 24.23 24.57 22.18
CA GLN A 274 25.37 25.22 22.86
C GLN A 274 26.59 25.39 21.94
N ASP A 275 26.73 24.55 20.92
CA ASP A 275 27.81 24.60 19.93
C ASP A 275 27.40 25.32 18.64
N MET A 276 26.13 25.71 18.47
CA MET A 276 25.67 26.38 17.26
C MET A 276 26.14 27.85 17.19
N ARG A 277 26.56 28.28 16.00
CA ARG A 277 26.99 29.68 15.77
C ARG A 277 25.81 30.64 15.72
N ASP A 278 24.78 30.24 14.98
CA ASP A 278 23.52 30.95 14.82
C ASP A 278 22.45 30.42 15.79
N ASP A 279 21.29 31.10 15.88
CA ASP A 279 20.16 30.67 16.70
C ASP A 279 19.71 29.24 16.34
N HIS A 280 19.59 28.39 17.35
CA HIS A 280 19.07 27.03 17.24
C HIS A 280 17.82 26.87 18.10
N VAL A 281 16.70 26.50 17.48
CA VAL A 281 15.40 26.34 18.13
C VAL A 281 14.97 24.88 18.10
N VAL A 282 14.60 24.34 19.26
CA VAL A 282 14.07 22.98 19.40
C VAL A 282 12.55 23.07 19.54
N LEU A 283 11.81 22.58 18.56
CA LEU A 283 10.35 22.45 18.60
C LEU A 283 9.98 21.11 19.24
N ALA A 284 9.30 21.15 20.39
CA ALA A 284 8.95 19.94 21.14
C ALA A 284 7.52 20.02 21.74
N PRO A 285 6.85 18.89 22.01
CA PRO A 285 5.55 18.89 22.69
C PRO A 285 5.59 19.70 24.00
N SER A 286 4.63 20.60 24.18
CA SER A 286 4.58 21.47 25.37
C SER A 286 4.56 20.70 26.70
N GLY A 287 3.98 19.49 26.71
CA GLY A 287 3.96 18.61 27.88
C GLY A 287 5.34 18.09 28.32
N LEU A 288 6.37 18.20 27.47
CA LEU A 288 7.76 17.85 27.80
C LEU A 288 8.52 19.04 28.39
N ILE A 289 8.14 20.27 28.04
CA ILE A 289 8.83 21.49 28.52
C ILE A 289 8.71 21.64 30.02
N SER A 290 7.56 21.31 30.61
CA SER A 290 7.38 21.33 32.06
C SER A 290 8.36 20.41 32.81
N LYS A 291 8.95 19.42 32.12
CA LYS A 291 9.91 18.46 32.68
C LYS A 291 11.39 18.81 32.41
N LEU A 292 11.66 19.83 31.58
CA LEU A 292 13.01 20.17 31.11
C LEU A 292 13.81 21.10 32.06
N GLY A 293 13.20 21.62 33.13
CA GLY A 293 13.90 22.47 34.11
C GLY A 293 14.31 23.84 33.54
N SER A 294 15.50 24.34 33.90
CA SER A 294 15.99 25.69 33.53
C SER A 294 16.68 25.78 32.15
N GLN A 295 16.85 24.65 31.45
CA GLN A 295 17.52 24.56 30.14
C GLN A 295 16.52 24.77 28.98
N THR A 296 15.77 25.87 28.98
CA THR A 296 14.59 26.05 28.11
C THR A 296 14.64 27.24 27.16
N SER A 297 15.68 28.09 27.18
CA SER A 297 15.73 29.30 26.35
C SER A 297 15.62 29.03 24.85
N ASN A 298 16.01 27.82 24.43
CA ASN A 298 16.12 27.41 23.04
C ASN A 298 14.96 26.47 22.64
N VAL A 299 14.14 26.05 23.59
CA VAL A 299 13.06 25.09 23.39
C VAL A 299 11.74 25.83 23.28
N GLU A 300 11.00 25.56 22.22
CA GLU A 300 9.71 26.18 21.96
C GLU A 300 8.65 25.07 21.89
N GLY A 301 7.67 25.15 22.80
CA GLY A 301 6.65 24.11 22.94
C GLY A 301 5.67 24.14 21.79
N TYR A 302 5.04 23.03 21.42
CA TYR A 302 3.83 23.07 20.60
C TYR A 302 2.76 22.13 21.15
N THR A 303 1.49 22.47 20.92
CA THR A 303 0.34 21.62 21.25
C THR A 303 -0.37 21.07 20.03
N SER A 304 -0.13 21.66 18.86
CA SER A 304 -0.68 21.25 17.57
C SER A 304 0.22 21.73 16.42
N ILE A 305 -0.04 21.26 15.20
CA ILE A 305 0.66 21.74 14.01
C ILE A 305 0.40 23.24 13.77
N GLU A 306 -0.82 23.74 14.04
CA GLU A 306 -1.15 25.16 13.85
C GLU A 306 -0.47 26.05 14.89
N ASP A 307 -0.37 25.57 16.14
CA ASP A 307 0.42 26.21 17.19
C ASP A 307 1.91 26.25 16.81
N LEU A 308 2.45 25.13 16.31
CA LEU A 308 3.82 25.04 15.80
C LEU A 308 4.08 26.10 14.71
N LYS A 309 3.19 26.23 13.72
CA LYS A 309 3.32 27.23 12.64
C LYS A 309 3.34 28.66 13.18
N THR A 310 2.46 28.96 14.13
CA THR A 310 2.38 30.29 14.76
C THR A 310 3.67 30.64 15.50
N LYS A 311 4.21 29.69 16.26
CA LYS A 311 5.46 29.88 17.02
C LYS A 311 6.68 30.00 16.12
N VAL A 312 6.73 29.22 15.05
CA VAL A 312 7.76 29.31 14.02
C VAL A 312 7.74 30.68 13.36
N ALA A 313 6.57 31.16 12.93
CA ALA A 313 6.44 32.48 12.32
C ALA A 313 7.01 33.60 13.22
N LYS A 314 6.64 33.58 14.52
CA LYS A 314 7.15 34.54 15.51
C LYS A 314 8.67 34.47 15.70
N LYS A 315 9.28 33.28 15.66
CA LYS A 315 10.75 33.15 15.73
C LYS A 315 11.43 33.70 14.48
N LEU A 316 10.84 33.45 13.31
CA LEU A 316 11.38 33.89 12.03
C LEU A 316 11.28 35.41 11.81
N GLU A 317 10.43 36.13 12.54
CA GLU A 317 10.41 37.60 12.54
C GLU A 317 11.77 38.21 12.92
N LYS A 318 12.60 37.51 13.70
CA LYS A 318 13.96 37.96 14.06
C LYS A 318 14.95 37.98 12.88
N LEU A 319 14.62 37.31 11.77
CA LEU A 319 15.40 37.32 10.54
C LEU A 319 15.07 38.50 9.62
N LYS A 320 13.99 39.24 9.90
CA LYS A 320 13.70 40.50 9.21
C LYS A 320 14.44 41.66 9.88
#